data_AF-A0A952BB56-F1
#
_entry.id   AF-A0A952BB56-F1
#
_cell.length_a   1.000
_cell.length_b   1.000
_cell.length_c   1.000
_cell.angle_alpha   90.00
_cell.angle_beta   90.00
_cell.angle_gamma   90.00
#
_symmetry.space_group_name_H-M   'P 1'
#
loop_
_entity.id
_entity.type
_entity.pdbx_description
1 polymer ?
#
loop_
_entity_poly.entity_id
_entity_poly.type
_entity_poly.pdbx_seq_one_letter_code
_entity_poly.pdbx_strand_id
1 'polypeptide(L)'
;MRRFSYSFLIIGFFLAAIGFAGCSPSAPTFKSLDISDVEWGGDFELTVHTGERVRFSDSHGKVLILFFGFTRCPDICPPTLTKLALLKKRLGEDADRVQVLFVTVDPEFD
;
A
#
# COMPACT_ATOMS: atom_id res chain seq x y z
N MET A 1 -64.10 -23.07 -12.76
CA MET A 1 -63.72 -21.64 -12.95
C MET A 1 -62.66 -21.13 -11.98
N ARG A 2 -62.64 -21.50 -10.69
CA ARG A 2 -61.61 -21.03 -9.72
C ARG A 2 -60.18 -21.57 -9.94
N ARG A 3 -60.01 -22.80 -10.45
CA ARG A 3 -58.69 -23.44 -10.74
C ARG A 3 -57.83 -22.68 -11.77
N PHE A 4 -58.44 -22.02 -12.74
CA PHE A 4 -57.73 -21.25 -13.78
C PHE A 4 -57.19 -19.92 -13.24
N SER A 5 -57.91 -19.33 -12.28
CA SER A 5 -57.53 -18.08 -11.61
C SER A 5 -56.34 -18.26 -10.64
N TYR A 6 -56.25 -19.40 -9.93
CA TYR A 6 -55.08 -19.72 -9.09
C TYR A 6 -53.81 -20.01 -9.89
N SER A 7 -53.93 -20.62 -11.07
CA SER A 7 -52.77 -20.88 -11.94
C SER A 7 -52.14 -19.59 -12.47
N PHE A 8 -52.95 -18.57 -12.78
CA PHE A 8 -52.48 -17.27 -13.23
C PHE A 8 -51.81 -16.46 -12.10
N LEU A 9 -52.32 -16.59 -10.86
CA LEU A 9 -51.73 -16.00 -9.66
C LEU A 9 -50.37 -16.63 -9.29
N ILE A 10 -50.23 -17.95 -9.43
CA ILE A 10 -48.97 -18.66 -9.14
C ILE A 10 -47.89 -18.27 -10.15
N ILE A 11 -48.22 -18.14 -11.44
CA ILE A 11 -47.27 -17.71 -12.48
C ILE A 11 -46.81 -16.27 -12.25
N GLY A 12 -47.74 -15.37 -11.90
CA GLY A 12 -47.40 -13.97 -11.58
C GLY A 12 -46.49 -13.86 -10.35
N PHE A 13 -46.72 -14.67 -9.32
CA PHE A 13 -45.88 -14.71 -8.13
C PHE A 13 -44.47 -15.26 -8.43
N PHE A 14 -44.37 -16.29 -9.28
CA PHE A 14 -43.08 -16.88 -9.67
C PHE A 14 -42.25 -15.91 -10.53
N LEU A 15 -42.87 -15.17 -11.47
CA LEU A 15 -42.19 -14.13 -12.25
C LEU A 15 -41.71 -12.97 -11.36
N ALA A 16 -42.49 -12.56 -10.36
CA ALA A 16 -42.10 -11.52 -9.42
C ALA A 16 -40.92 -11.95 -8.52
N ALA A 17 -40.89 -13.21 -8.09
CA ALA A 17 -39.80 -13.75 -7.28
C ALA A 17 -38.46 -13.82 -8.04
N ILE A 18 -38.49 -14.16 -9.34
CA ILE A 18 -37.29 -14.18 -10.19
C ILE A 18 -36.75 -12.76 -10.42
N GLY A 19 -37.64 -11.76 -10.53
CA GLY A 19 -37.25 -10.35 -10.62
C GLY A 19 -36.50 -9.84 -9.38
N PHE A 20 -36.82 -10.35 -8.18
CA PHE A 20 -36.16 -9.95 -6.93
C PHE A 20 -34.79 -10.59 -6.71
N ALA A 21 -34.52 -11.77 -7.29
CA ALA A 21 -33.24 -12.47 -7.10
C ALA A 21 -32.07 -11.86 -7.90
N GLY A 22 -32.35 -10.98 -8.88
CA GLY A 22 -31.33 -10.36 -9.72
C GLY A 22 -30.60 -9.16 -9.10
N CYS A 23 -31.09 -8.62 -7.98
CA CYS A 23 -30.51 -7.44 -7.31
C CYS A 23 -29.68 -7.80 -6.05
N SER A 24 -28.95 -8.92 -6.08
CA SER A 24 -27.92 -9.16 -5.06
C SER A 24 -26.58 -8.62 -5.56
N PRO A 25 -26.03 -7.54 -4.97
CA PRO A 25 -24.68 -7.10 -5.32
C PRO A 25 -23.67 -8.17 -4.89
N SER A 26 -22.94 -8.71 -5.86
CA SER A 26 -21.81 -9.62 -5.59
C SER A 26 -20.78 -8.90 -4.72
N ALA A 27 -20.24 -9.59 -3.71
CA ALA A 27 -19.17 -9.04 -2.88
C ALA A 27 -17.99 -8.60 -3.76
N PRO A 28 -17.37 -7.44 -3.50
CA PRO A 28 -16.26 -6.95 -4.30
C PRO A 28 -15.08 -7.93 -4.20
N THR A 29 -14.70 -8.53 -5.33
CA THR A 29 -13.48 -9.34 -5.45
C THR A 29 -12.27 -8.40 -5.49
N PHE A 30 -11.30 -8.63 -4.60
CA PHE A 30 -10.02 -7.93 -4.64
C PHE A 30 -9.28 -8.24 -5.95
N LYS A 31 -8.86 -7.20 -6.68
CA LYS A 31 -8.15 -7.32 -7.97
C LYS A 31 -6.72 -6.78 -7.89
N SER A 32 -5.92 -7.32 -6.97
CA SER A 32 -4.50 -7.00 -6.90
C SER A 32 -3.73 -8.16 -6.26
N LEU A 33 -2.41 -7.99 -6.16
CA LEU A 33 -1.55 -8.85 -5.36
C LEU A 33 -1.92 -8.68 -3.87
N ASP A 34 -2.31 -9.77 -3.23
CA ASP A 34 -2.52 -9.79 -1.78
C ASP A 34 -1.16 -9.83 -1.09
N ILE A 35 -0.88 -8.79 -0.30
CA ILE A 35 0.38 -8.63 0.44
C ILE A 35 0.13 -8.63 1.96
N SER A 36 -1.03 -9.12 2.39
CA SER A 36 -1.42 -9.16 3.81
C SER A 36 -0.53 -10.09 4.64
N ASP A 37 -0.01 -11.15 4.03
CA ASP A 37 0.85 -12.15 4.69
C ASP A 37 2.34 -11.89 4.50
N VAL A 38 2.72 -10.70 4.00
CA VAL A 38 4.13 -10.34 3.82
C VAL A 38 4.66 -9.79 5.14
N GLU A 39 5.74 -10.39 5.66
CA GLU A 39 6.48 -9.80 6.78
C GLU A 39 7.19 -8.53 6.31
N TRP A 40 6.81 -7.39 6.88
CA TRP A 40 7.40 -6.10 6.54
C TRP A 40 8.58 -5.79 7.44
N GLY A 41 9.73 -5.54 6.82
CA GLY A 41 10.95 -5.15 7.54
C GLY A 41 11.72 -6.34 8.10
N GLY A 42 12.66 -6.03 8.99
CA GLY A 42 13.64 -6.97 9.53
C GLY A 42 14.96 -6.26 9.85
N ASP A 43 15.92 -6.99 10.39
CA ASP A 43 17.29 -6.49 10.49
C ASP A 43 18.01 -6.81 9.17
N PHE A 44 18.45 -5.78 8.48
CA PHE A 44 19.19 -5.90 7.22
C PHE A 44 20.44 -5.03 7.27
N GLU A 45 21.46 -5.49 6.55
CA GLU A 45 22.76 -4.85 6.48
C GLU A 45 22.99 -4.36 5.06
N LEU A 46 23.22 -3.06 4.91
CA LEU A 46 23.49 -2.43 3.63
C LEU A 46 24.85 -1.76 3.65
N THR A 47 25.46 -1.64 2.47
CA THR A 47 26.63 -0.79 2.27
C THR A 47 26.17 0.61 1.95
N VAL A 48 26.59 1.59 2.72
CA VAL A 48 26.31 3.00 2.43
C VAL A 48 27.28 3.55 1.39
N HIS A 49 26.97 4.73 0.84
CA HIS A 49 27.78 5.40 -0.18
C HIS A 49 29.25 5.68 0.22
N THR A 50 29.60 5.61 1.51
CA THR A 50 30.98 5.73 2.00
C THR A 50 31.75 4.41 1.99
N GLY A 51 31.11 3.29 1.64
CA GLY A 51 31.68 1.95 1.69
C GLY A 51 31.57 1.25 3.04
N GLU A 52 31.07 1.94 4.07
CA GLU A 52 30.80 1.34 5.38
C GLU A 52 29.54 0.46 5.35
N ARG A 53 29.50 -0.55 6.22
CA ARG A 53 28.34 -1.43 6.40
C ARG A 53 27.50 -0.88 7.55
N VAL A 54 26.21 -0.70 7.32
CA VAL A 54 25.25 -0.21 8.32
C VAL A 54 24.16 -1.24 8.52
N ARG A 55 23.88 -1.59 9.78
CA ARG A 55 22.74 -2.41 10.15
C ARG A 55 21.59 -1.54 10.64
N PHE A 56 20.38 -1.99 10.38
CA PHE A 56 19.18 -1.29 10.81
C PHE A 56 18.97 -1.36 12.32
N SER A 57 19.38 -2.47 12.93
CA SER A 57 19.51 -2.60 14.38
C SER A 57 20.39 -1.52 15.01
N ASP A 58 21.42 -0.99 14.34
CA ASP A 58 22.27 0.05 14.93
C ASP A 58 21.53 1.40 15.11
N SER A 59 20.37 1.56 14.47
CA SER A 59 19.56 2.78 14.51
C SER A 59 18.46 2.77 15.58
N HIS A 60 18.59 1.93 16.61
CA HIS A 60 17.64 1.88 17.73
C HIS A 60 17.40 3.26 18.37
N GLY A 61 16.14 3.55 18.70
CA GLY A 61 15.74 4.81 19.35
C GLY A 61 15.42 5.97 18.40
N LYS A 62 15.60 5.78 17.09
CA LYS A 62 15.19 6.75 16.06
C LYS A 62 14.02 6.22 15.24
N VAL A 63 13.20 7.15 14.74
CA VAL A 63 12.23 6.87 13.69
C VAL A 63 12.99 6.81 12.36
N LEU A 64 12.95 5.64 11.72
CA LEU A 64 13.54 5.45 10.39
C LEU A 64 12.52 5.73 9.30
N ILE A 65 12.87 6.62 8.39
CA ILE A 65 12.12 6.84 7.14
C ILE A 65 12.93 6.22 6.01
N LEU A 66 12.46 5.09 5.50
CA LEU A 66 13.03 4.43 4.33
C LEU A 66 12.43 5.03 3.06
N PHE A 67 13.29 5.53 2.19
CA PHE A 67 12.90 5.97 0.85
C PHE A 67 13.68 5.20 -0.20
N PHE A 68 12.99 4.33 -0.93
CA PHE A 68 13.54 3.56 -2.03
C PHE A 68 13.46 4.38 -3.33
N GLY A 69 14.60 4.58 -3.99
CA GLY A 69 14.69 5.37 -5.21
C GLY A 69 16.02 5.18 -5.92
N PHE A 70 16.38 6.05 -6.86
CA PHE A 70 17.68 6.02 -7.54
C PHE A 70 18.06 7.43 -8.00
N THR A 71 19.34 7.72 -8.18
CA THR A 71 19.80 9.11 -8.40
C THR A 71 19.36 9.70 -9.73
N ARG A 72 19.16 8.84 -10.75
CA ARG A 72 18.78 9.23 -12.12
C ARG A 72 17.27 9.41 -12.32
N CYS A 73 16.48 9.28 -11.26
CA CYS A 73 15.03 9.40 -11.29
C CYS A 73 14.61 10.86 -11.60
N PRO A 74 13.98 11.14 -12.75
CA PRO A 74 13.85 12.52 -13.23
C PRO A 74 12.69 13.31 -12.62
N ASP A 75 11.73 12.63 -11.98
CA ASP A 75 10.47 13.26 -11.57
C ASP A 75 10.19 13.11 -10.06
N ILE A 76 9.78 11.93 -9.58
CA ILE A 76 9.24 11.81 -8.21
C ILE A 76 10.29 11.81 -7.10
N CYS A 77 11.53 11.40 -7.40
CA CYS A 77 12.56 11.23 -6.37
C CYS A 77 13.11 12.56 -5.84
N PRO A 78 13.53 13.54 -6.67
CA PRO A 78 13.98 14.86 -6.19
C PRO A 78 12.97 15.63 -5.32
N PRO A 79 11.67 15.74 -5.68
CA PRO A 79 10.69 16.43 -4.84
C PRO A 79 10.38 15.66 -3.56
N THR A 80 10.47 14.32 -3.56
CA THR A 80 10.29 13.53 -2.34
C THR A 80 11.43 13.78 -1.35
N LEU A 81 12.68 13.76 -1.79
CA LEU A 81 13.84 14.11 -0.95
C LEU A 81 13.74 15.55 -0.42
N THR A 82 13.28 16.48 -1.26
CA THR A 82 13.04 17.88 -0.84
C THR A 82 11.99 17.97 0.28
N LYS A 83 10.89 17.21 0.18
CA LYS A 83 9.87 17.13 1.24
C LYS A 83 10.42 16.56 2.54
N LEU A 84 11.26 15.52 2.47
CA LEU A 84 11.90 14.91 3.64
C LEU A 84 12.90 15.87 4.31
N ALA A 85 13.68 16.62 3.54
CA ALA A 85 14.54 17.67 4.07
C ALA A 85 13.73 18.78 4.78
N LEU A 86 12.61 19.20 4.19
CA LEU A 86 11.70 20.17 4.80
C LEU A 86 11.04 19.62 6.08
N LEU A 87 10.67 18.34 6.09
CA LEU A 87 10.16 17.65 7.27
C LEU A 87 11.17 17.72 8.42
N LYS A 88 12.44 17.36 8.17
CA LYS A 88 13.50 17.46 9.18
C LYS A 88 13.66 18.89 9.69
N LYS A 89 13.65 19.89 8.80
CA LYS A 89 13.72 21.30 9.19
C LYS A 89 12.55 21.73 10.08
N ARG A 90 11.35 21.23 9.82
CA ARG A 90 10.13 21.56 10.59
C ARG A 90 10.07 20.89 11.95
N LEU A 91 10.74 19.76 12.13
CA LEU A 91 10.81 19.05 13.42
C LEU A 91 11.60 19.81 14.49
N GLY A 92 12.49 20.73 14.11
CA GLY A 92 13.29 21.48 15.08
C GLY A 92 14.16 20.55 15.93
N GLU A 93 14.01 20.62 17.26
CA GLU A 93 14.77 19.80 18.21
C GLU A 93 14.50 18.29 18.06
N ASP A 94 13.31 17.91 17.58
CA ASP A 94 12.98 16.49 17.34
C ASP A 94 13.64 15.91 16.08
N ALA A 95 14.32 16.72 15.26
CA ALA A 95 14.91 16.27 14.00
C ALA A 95 15.97 15.17 14.20
N ASP A 96 16.66 15.14 15.34
CA ASP A 96 17.69 14.14 15.68
C ASP A 96 17.09 12.77 16.02
N ARG A 97 15.79 12.73 16.34
CA ARG A 97 15.03 11.50 16.57
C ARG A 97 14.56 10.85 15.27
N VAL A 98 14.76 11.50 14.12
CA VAL A 98 14.34 11.01 12.80
C VAL A 98 15.53 10.86 11.87
N GLN A 99 15.71 9.65 11.34
CA GLN A 99 16.75 9.34 10.37
C GLN A 99 16.11 8.91 9.05
N VAL A 100 16.47 9.62 7.99
CA VAL A 100 16.03 9.32 6.62
C VAL A 100 17.12 8.49 5.96
N LEU A 101 16.76 7.34 5.42
CA LEU A 101 17.64 6.44 4.68
C LEU A 101 17.16 6.35 3.24
N PHE A 102 17.98 6.85 2.31
CA PHE A 102 17.77 6.67 0.88
C PHE A 102 18.40 5.35 0.45
N VAL A 103 17.59 4.42 -0.02
CA VAL A 103 18.02 3.09 -0.46
C VAL A 103 17.92 3.04 -1.97
N THR A 104 19.05 2.82 -2.65
CA THR A 104 19.04 2.71 -4.11
C THR A 104 18.35 1.42 -4.56
N VAL A 105 17.53 1.52 -5.60
CA VAL A 105 16.99 0.38 -6.36
C VAL A 105 17.75 0.15 -7.68
N ASP A 106 18.80 0.94 -7.94
CA ASP A 106 19.62 0.94 -9.16
C ASP A 106 21.13 0.80 -8.84
N PRO A 107 21.56 -0.29 -8.16
CA PRO A 107 22.91 -0.41 -7.60
C PRO A 107 24.02 -0.55 -8.63
N GLU A 108 23.70 -0.78 -9.90
CA GLU A 108 24.71 -0.85 -10.97
C GLU A 108 25.21 0.54 -11.38
N PHE A 109 24.40 1.58 -11.16
CA PHE A 109 24.68 2.94 -11.60
C PHE A 109 24.81 3.95 -10.45
N ASP A 110 24.32 3.61 -9.25
CA ASP A 110 24.36 4.44 -8.02
C ASP A 110 25.46 4.02 -7.02
#